data_AF-A0A852WGW5-F1
#
_entry.id   AF-A0A852WGW5-F1
#
_cell.length_a   1.000
_cell.length_b   1.000
_cell.length_c   1.000
_cell.angle_alpha   90.00
_cell.angle_beta   90.00
_cell.angle_gamma   90.00
#
_symmetry.space_group_name_H-M   'P 1'
#
loop_
_entity.id
_entity.type
_entity.pdbx_description
1 polymer ?
#
loop_
_entity_poly.entity_id
_entity_poly.type
_entity_poly.pdbx_seq_one_letter_code
_entity_poly.pdbx_strand_id
1 'polypeptide(L)'
;MSTESPNPAEATADPQTGHAQATRDIAEVPAVEVITTAAIHLMSAAAVKCGLAEGPDAREHLDLDEARRLISALAGLITAAAPDLGSQHAAPLRDGLKSLQLAFREASVIQDPPGQGPGEKLTGSVV
;
A
#
# COMPACT_ATOMS: atom_id res chain seq x y z
N MET A 1 -24.87 60.51 -16.97
CA MET A 1 -25.28 59.41 -16.08
C MET A 1 -25.35 58.15 -16.93
N SER A 2 -24.29 57.34 -16.91
CA SER A 2 -24.27 56.02 -17.53
C SER A 2 -23.87 55.06 -16.42
N THR A 3 -24.83 54.27 -15.95
CA THR A 3 -24.65 53.25 -14.92
C THR A 3 -24.03 52.02 -15.56
N GLU A 4 -22.77 51.75 -15.25
CA GLU A 4 -22.09 50.50 -15.59
C GLU A 4 -22.60 49.40 -14.65
N SER A 5 -23.37 48.45 -15.21
CA SER A 5 -23.77 47.24 -14.50
C SER A 5 -22.56 46.30 -14.39
N PRO A 6 -22.30 45.66 -13.23
CA PRO A 6 -21.20 44.72 -13.13
C PRO A 6 -21.57 43.40 -13.83
N ASN A 7 -20.62 42.90 -14.61
CA ASN A 7 -20.68 41.62 -15.34
C ASN A 7 -20.59 40.43 -14.35
N PRO A 8 -21.46 39.40 -14.41
CA PRO A 8 -21.46 38.28 -13.46
C PRO A 8 -20.43 37.18 -13.79
N ALA A 9 -19.34 37.49 -14.49
CA ALA A 9 -18.45 36.48 -15.09
C ALA A 9 -17.03 36.41 -14.46
N GLU A 10 -16.89 36.77 -13.19
CA GLU A 10 -15.67 36.48 -12.41
C GLU A 10 -16.01 35.62 -11.19
N ALA A 11 -16.62 34.46 -11.43
CA ALA A 11 -16.39 33.31 -10.57
C ALA A 11 -15.01 32.76 -10.95
N THR A 12 -13.95 33.37 -10.41
CA THR A 12 -12.62 32.80 -10.43
C THR A 12 -12.71 31.42 -9.78
N ALA A 13 -12.70 30.38 -10.60
CA ALA A 13 -12.45 29.02 -10.13
C ALA A 13 -11.04 29.04 -9.54
N ASP A 14 -10.97 29.10 -8.21
CA ASP A 14 -9.73 29.12 -7.48
C ASP A 14 -8.95 27.81 -7.81
N PRO A 15 -7.75 27.88 -8.43
CA PRO A 15 -6.95 26.70 -8.73
C PRO A 15 -6.57 25.89 -7.47
N GLN A 16 -6.79 26.43 -6.25
CA GLN A 16 -6.65 25.69 -5.00
C GLN A 16 -7.76 24.64 -4.76
N THR A 17 -8.93 24.78 -5.39
CA THR A 17 -10.07 23.87 -5.17
C THR A 17 -9.80 22.44 -5.70
N GLY A 18 -8.93 22.30 -6.71
CA GLY A 18 -8.58 20.99 -7.30
C GLY A 18 -7.51 20.22 -6.52
N HIS A 19 -6.59 20.90 -5.83
CA HIS A 19 -5.61 20.26 -4.93
C HIS A 19 -6.18 20.00 -3.54
N ALA A 20 -7.13 20.82 -3.08
CA ALA A 20 -7.80 20.63 -1.79
C ALA A 20 -8.72 19.39 -1.76
N GLN A 21 -9.22 18.92 -2.91
CA GLN A 21 -9.90 17.62 -2.99
C GLN A 21 -8.95 16.43 -2.75
N ALA A 22 -7.63 16.62 -2.90
CA ALA A 22 -6.64 15.54 -2.90
C ALA A 22 -5.97 15.29 -1.53
N THR A 23 -6.38 15.99 -0.46
CA THR A 23 -5.86 15.75 0.88
C THR A 23 -6.99 15.90 1.90
N ARG A 24 -7.70 14.80 2.19
CA ARG A 24 -8.65 14.74 3.31
C ARG A 24 -7.91 14.99 4.63
N ASP A 25 -8.54 15.69 5.56
CA ASP A 25 -7.99 15.85 6.91
C ASP A 25 -7.87 14.47 7.56
N ILE A 26 -6.69 14.13 8.06
CA ILE A 26 -6.42 12.84 8.69
C ILE A 26 -7.31 12.61 9.92
N ALA A 27 -7.76 13.68 10.59
CA ALA A 27 -8.69 13.61 11.70
C ALA A 27 -10.08 13.07 11.29
N GLU A 28 -10.42 13.16 10.00
CA GLU A 28 -11.70 12.71 9.44
C GLU A 28 -11.60 11.32 8.80
N VAL A 29 -10.40 10.73 8.70
CA VAL A 29 -10.19 9.43 8.07
C VAL A 29 -10.35 8.31 9.11
N PRO A 30 -11.26 7.34 8.90
CA PRO A 30 -11.38 6.20 9.80
C PRO A 30 -10.09 5.39 9.91
N ALA A 31 -9.77 4.89 11.11
CA ALA A 31 -8.56 4.09 11.33
C ALA A 31 -8.47 2.87 10.39
N VAL A 32 -9.59 2.21 10.10
CA VAL A 32 -9.68 1.10 9.13
C VAL A 32 -9.18 1.52 7.75
N GLU A 33 -9.52 2.73 7.30
CA GLU A 33 -9.11 3.26 6.00
C GLU A 33 -7.60 3.60 5.99
N VAL A 34 -7.09 4.19 7.07
CA VAL A 34 -5.64 4.47 7.22
C VAL A 34 -4.84 3.17 7.17
N ILE A 35 -5.25 2.15 7.92
CA ILE A 35 -4.56 0.86 8.02
C ILE A 35 -4.58 0.13 6.67
N THR A 36 -5.75 0.04 6.03
CA THR A 36 -5.90 -0.68 4.76
C THR A 36 -5.13 0.03 3.63
N THR A 37 -5.15 1.37 3.59
CA THR A 37 -4.37 2.16 2.63
C THR A 37 -2.86 1.96 2.84
N ALA A 38 -2.38 2.02 4.08
CA ALA A 38 -0.98 1.76 4.40
C ALA A 38 -0.56 0.32 4.02
N ALA A 39 -1.42 -0.67 4.28
CA ALA A 39 -1.17 -2.07 3.91
C ALA A 39 -1.07 -2.24 2.39
N ILE A 40 -1.93 -1.57 1.60
CA ILE A 40 -1.87 -1.58 0.14
C ILE A 40 -0.56 -0.95 -0.35
N HIS A 41 -0.14 0.19 0.21
CA HIS A 41 1.13 0.82 -0.19
C HIS A 41 2.34 -0.06 0.12
N LEU A 42 2.38 -0.69 1.30
CA LEU A 42 3.42 -1.66 1.66
C LEU A 42 3.41 -2.85 0.70
N MET A 43 2.22 -3.35 0.34
CA MET A 43 2.04 -4.48 -0.57
C MET A 43 2.54 -4.13 -1.99
N SER A 44 2.15 -2.98 -2.53
CA SER A 44 2.61 -2.52 -3.85
C SER A 44 4.11 -2.28 -3.88
N ALA A 45 4.67 -1.64 -2.84
CA ALA A 45 6.12 -1.45 -2.74
C ALA A 45 6.86 -2.79 -2.67
N ALA A 46 6.38 -3.73 -1.85
CA ALA A 46 6.96 -5.08 -1.78
C ALA A 46 6.87 -5.82 -3.11
N ALA A 47 5.74 -5.74 -3.83
CA ALA A 47 5.58 -6.38 -5.13
C ALA A 47 6.61 -5.88 -6.14
N VAL A 48 6.80 -4.56 -6.21
CA VAL A 48 7.81 -3.92 -7.06
C VAL A 48 9.20 -4.42 -6.68
N LYS A 49 9.54 -4.46 -5.39
CA LYS A 49 10.85 -4.92 -4.91
C LYS A 49 11.06 -6.44 -5.04
N CYS A 50 10.00 -7.23 -5.13
CA CYS A 50 10.05 -8.65 -5.52
C CYS A 50 10.20 -8.87 -7.03
N GLY A 51 10.24 -7.80 -7.85
CA GLY A 51 10.34 -7.91 -9.30
C GLY A 51 9.02 -8.29 -9.99
N LEU A 52 7.88 -8.06 -9.34
CA LEU A 52 6.55 -8.29 -9.92
C LEU A 52 6.03 -7.09 -10.75
N ALA A 53 6.83 -6.03 -10.89
CA ALA A 53 6.49 -4.89 -11.73
C ALA A 53 6.48 -5.27 -13.22
N GLU A 54 5.70 -4.54 -14.01
CA GLU A 54 5.66 -4.68 -15.47
C GLU A 54 6.44 -3.53 -16.13
N GLY A 55 6.90 -3.75 -17.37
CA GLY A 55 7.57 -2.73 -18.19
C GLY A 55 9.08 -2.89 -18.31
N PRO A 56 9.74 -2.02 -19.11
CA PRO A 56 11.17 -2.12 -19.42
C PRO A 56 12.06 -1.96 -18.19
N ASP A 57 11.64 -1.14 -17.22
CA ASP A 57 12.42 -0.80 -16.04
C ASP A 57 12.13 -1.74 -14.84
N ALA A 58 11.23 -2.71 -15.01
CA ALA A 58 10.77 -3.61 -13.93
C ALA A 58 11.93 -4.33 -13.23
N ARG A 59 12.96 -4.70 -14.00
CA ARG A 59 14.14 -5.41 -13.49
C ARG A 59 15.03 -4.53 -12.63
N GLU A 60 15.01 -3.22 -12.84
CA GLU A 60 15.80 -2.24 -12.08
C GLU A 60 15.27 -2.03 -10.66
N HIS A 61 14.01 -2.43 -10.42
CA HIS A 61 13.36 -2.28 -9.13
C HIS A 61 13.51 -3.51 -8.22
N LEU A 62 14.00 -4.64 -8.73
CA LEU A 62 14.22 -5.85 -7.95
C LEU A 62 15.27 -5.60 -6.84
N ASP A 63 14.83 -5.68 -5.59
CA ASP A 63 15.67 -5.55 -4.39
C ASP A 63 15.06 -6.37 -3.26
N LEU A 64 15.62 -7.57 -3.06
CA LEU A 64 15.11 -8.50 -2.04
C LEU A 64 15.42 -8.03 -0.61
N ASP A 65 16.43 -7.20 -0.39
CA ASP A 65 16.70 -6.67 0.95
C ASP A 65 15.64 -5.64 1.36
N GLU A 66 15.18 -4.81 0.42
CA GLU A 66 14.00 -3.95 0.63
C GLU A 66 12.71 -4.74 0.72
N ALA A 67 12.48 -5.72 -0.18
CA ALA A 67 11.27 -6.54 -0.16
C ALA A 67 11.10 -7.27 1.19
N ARG A 68 12.18 -7.84 1.75
CA ARG A 68 12.16 -8.53 3.05
C ARG A 68 11.65 -7.62 4.17
N ARG A 69 12.11 -6.36 4.18
CA ARG A 69 11.72 -5.36 5.20
C ARG A 69 10.25 -4.98 5.06
N LEU A 70 9.80 -4.72 3.82
CA LEU A 70 8.41 -4.36 3.53
C LEU A 70 7.43 -5.48 3.86
N ILE A 71 7.72 -6.72 3.43
CA ILE A 71 6.88 -7.90 3.71
C ILE A 71 6.82 -8.17 5.23
N SER A 72 7.95 -8.04 5.94
CA SER A 72 7.96 -8.24 7.39
C SER A 72 7.17 -7.17 8.13
N ALA A 73 7.25 -5.90 7.70
CA ALA A 73 6.44 -4.82 8.24
C ALA A 73 4.95 -5.02 7.97
N LEU A 74 4.59 -5.42 6.74
CA LEU A 74 3.22 -5.74 6.34
C LEU A 74 2.63 -6.90 7.16
N ALA A 75 3.42 -7.95 7.40
CA ALA A 75 3.03 -9.05 8.27
C ALA A 75 2.74 -8.58 9.70
N GLY A 76 3.60 -7.72 10.26
CA GLY A 76 3.38 -7.08 11.56
C GLY A 76 2.07 -6.30 11.61
N LEU A 77 1.85 -5.44 10.62
CA LEU A 77 0.64 -4.62 10.50
C LEU A 77 -0.63 -5.48 10.42
N ILE A 78 -0.67 -6.46 9.52
CA ILE A 78 -1.86 -7.29 9.29
C ILE A 78 -2.14 -8.16 10.51
N THR A 79 -1.13 -8.79 11.10
CA THR A 79 -1.31 -9.64 12.29
C THR A 79 -1.86 -8.83 13.47
N ALA A 80 -1.38 -7.61 13.66
CA ALA A 80 -1.88 -6.73 14.71
C ALA A 80 -3.31 -6.21 14.43
N ALA A 81 -3.60 -5.79 13.18
CA ALA A 81 -4.87 -5.15 12.84
C ALA A 81 -6.01 -6.12 12.53
N ALA A 82 -5.71 -7.39 12.21
CA ALA A 82 -6.71 -8.38 11.79
C ALA A 82 -7.92 -8.54 12.73
N PRO A 83 -7.78 -8.54 14.07
CA PRO A 83 -8.93 -8.64 14.97
C PRO A 83 -9.91 -7.47 14.83
N ASP A 84 -9.41 -6.26 14.60
CA ASP A 84 -10.21 -5.03 14.54
C ASP A 84 -10.80 -4.79 13.14
N LEU A 85 -10.13 -5.27 12.08
CA LEU A 85 -10.56 -5.10 10.69
C LEU A 85 -11.74 -6.01 10.29
N GLY A 86 -11.95 -7.11 11.02
CA GLY A 86 -12.90 -8.16 10.64
C GLY A 86 -12.45 -8.97 9.41
N SER A 87 -13.14 -10.08 9.14
CA SER A 87 -12.76 -11.00 8.05
C SER A 87 -12.84 -10.34 6.67
N GLN A 88 -13.82 -9.46 6.45
CA GLN A 88 -14.06 -8.79 5.18
C GLN A 88 -12.88 -7.96 4.68
N HIS A 89 -12.12 -7.32 5.56
CA HIS A 89 -10.95 -6.51 5.18
C HIS A 89 -9.64 -7.25 5.42
N ALA A 90 -9.58 -8.13 6.42
CA ALA A 90 -8.34 -8.83 6.75
C ALA A 90 -8.00 -9.97 5.79
N ALA A 91 -9.00 -10.69 5.25
CA ALA A 91 -8.73 -11.85 4.40
C ALA A 91 -7.97 -11.50 3.11
N PRO A 92 -8.38 -10.50 2.30
CA PRO A 92 -7.63 -10.11 1.10
C PRO A 92 -6.19 -9.66 1.39
N LEU A 93 -5.98 -8.99 2.53
CA LEU A 93 -4.64 -8.55 2.94
C LEU A 93 -3.73 -9.73 3.28
N ARG A 94 -4.25 -10.76 3.97
CA ARG A 94 -3.49 -11.98 4.26
C ARG A 94 -3.15 -12.76 2.98
N ASP A 95 -4.10 -12.84 2.05
CA ASP A 95 -3.89 -13.53 0.77
C ASP A 95 -2.83 -12.81 -0.08
N GLY A 96 -2.90 -11.47 -0.13
CA GLY A 96 -1.87 -10.65 -0.78
C GLY A 96 -0.49 -10.80 -0.12
N LEU A 97 -0.43 -10.79 1.22
CA LEU A 97 0.82 -11.03 1.95
C LEU A 97 1.40 -12.41 1.65
N LYS A 98 0.58 -13.47 1.66
CA LYS A 98 1.02 -14.82 1.32
C LYS A 98 1.58 -14.90 -0.10
N SER A 99 0.94 -14.22 -1.05
CA SER A 99 1.39 -14.14 -2.45
C SER A 99 2.77 -13.48 -2.55
N LEU A 100 3.00 -12.39 -1.80
CA LEU A 100 4.30 -11.73 -1.73
C LEU A 100 5.39 -12.60 -1.09
N GLN A 101 5.05 -13.34 -0.04
CA GLN A 101 5.99 -14.27 0.62
C GLN A 101 6.45 -15.38 -0.33
N LEU A 102 5.52 -15.93 -1.12
CA LEU A 102 5.82 -16.91 -2.16
C LEU A 102 6.68 -16.30 -3.28
N ALA A 103 6.32 -15.13 -3.79
CA ALA A 103 7.08 -14.43 -4.82
C ALA A 103 8.51 -14.09 -4.37
N PHE A 104 8.68 -13.64 -3.11
CA PHE A 104 9.98 -13.40 -2.52
C PHE A 104 10.83 -14.68 -2.50
N ARG A 105 10.22 -15.80 -2.08
CA ARG A 105 10.90 -17.09 -2.02
C ARG A 105 11.31 -17.59 -3.40
N GLU A 106 10.47 -17.39 -4.40
CA GLU A 106 10.76 -17.74 -5.81
C GLU A 106 11.90 -16.89 -6.37
N ALA A 107 11.89 -15.59 -6.09
CA ALA A 107 12.93 -14.66 -6.53
C ALA A 107 14.29 -14.88 -5.82
N SER A 108 14.28 -15.44 -4.60
CA SER A 108 15.50 -15.65 -3.82
C SER A 108 16.32 -16.84 -4.31
N VAL A 109 17.60 -16.59 -4.59
CA VAL A 109 18.58 -17.64 -4.93
C VAL A 109 18.86 -18.56 -3.74
N ILE A 110 18.86 -18.01 -2.53
CA ILE A 110 19.05 -18.74 -1.28
C ILE A 110 17.74 -18.68 -0.50
N GLN A 111 17.01 -19.79 -0.50
CA GLN A 111 15.72 -19.83 0.16
C GLN A 111 15.87 -19.91 1.68
N ASP A 112 15.10 -19.09 2.38
CA ASP A 112 15.00 -19.19 3.83
C ASP A 112 14.41 -20.55 4.23
N PRO A 113 14.80 -21.14 5.38
CA PRO A 113 14.12 -22.31 5.92
C PRO A 113 12.63 -22.02 6.19
N PRO A 114 11.77 -23.06 6.23
CA PRO A 114 10.35 -22.90 6.59
C PRO A 114 10.17 -22.17 7.93
N GLY A 115 9.30 -21.16 7.96
CA GLY A 115 9.06 -20.31 9.13
C GLY A 115 10.07 -19.18 9.33
N GLN A 116 11.09 -19.07 8.46
CA GLN A 116 12.14 -18.05 8.53
C GLN A 116 12.12 -17.07 7.36
N GLY A 117 11.20 -17.23 6.41
CA GLY A 117 10.95 -16.26 5.36
C GLY A 117 10.45 -14.91 5.90
N PRO A 118 10.44 -13.85 5.06
CA PRO A 118 9.96 -12.54 5.47
C PRO A 118 8.51 -12.61 5.99
N GLY A 119 8.29 -12.10 7.20
CA GLY A 119 6.98 -12.14 7.86
C GLY A 119 6.54 -13.50 8.42
N GLU A 120 7.19 -14.62 8.08
CA GLU A 120 6.72 -15.98 8.44
C GLU A 120 6.75 -16.26 9.95
N LYS A 121 7.58 -15.55 10.72
CA LYS A 121 7.55 -15.62 12.19
C LYS A 121 6.17 -15.25 12.77
N LEU A 122 5.40 -14.42 12.06
CA LEU A 122 4.07 -13.96 12.47
C LEU A 122 2.94 -14.71 11.78
N THR A 123 3.17 -15.21 10.57
CA THR A 123 2.13 -15.80 9.72
C THR A 123 2.20 -17.31 9.60
N GLY A 124 3.29 -17.94 10.03
CA GLY A 124 3.61 -19.33 9.73
C GLY A 124 4.29 -19.50 8.36
N SER A 125 4.75 -20.74 8.10
CA SER A 125 5.36 -21.15 6.83
C SER A 125 4.37 -21.02 5.67
N VAL A 126 4.85 -20.60 4.50
CA VAL A 126 4.06 -20.61 3.25
C VAL A 126 4.36 -21.82 2.35
N VAL A 127 5.29 -22.68 2.77
CA VAL A 127 5.65 -23.96 2.15
C VAL A 127 5.38 -25.15 3.05
#